data_AF-A0A934RMC1-F1
#
_entry.id   AF-A0A934RMC1-F1
#
_cell.length_a   1.000
_cell.length_b   1.000
_cell.length_c   1.000
_cell.angle_alpha   90.00
_cell.angle_beta   90.00
_cell.angle_gamma   90.00
#
_symmetry.space_group_name_H-M   'P 1'
#
loop_
_entity.id
_entity.type
_entity.pdbx_description
1 polymer ?
#
loop_
_entity_poly.entity_id
_entity_poly.type
_entity_poly.pdbx_seq_one_letter_code
_entity_poly.pdbx_strand_id
1 'polypeptide(L)'
;MKKLILTAALLSGIPAASANAAVVTAQSGNPTGGAGYNFNVVLGGGDQTSFQGTVGSWSWNDSTIAEGEGWRHQADWIAFTLTEPSYLHLEISRVDETADAKLFPSYTLLRFFNDTTDGPHFFDNDANIQWTAGSVEMEYLAHLDNSTSGSVHEHYHLPAGDYTLAIGGNAQSEAVAENVNYTAFLAADAITVPEPSAALLALIGAGSLLLRRRH
;
A
#
# COMPACT_ATOMS: atom_id res chain seq x y z
N MET A 1 65.91 2.08 -21.12
CA MET A 1 64.67 2.89 -21.12
C MET A 1 63.52 1.98 -20.72
N LYS A 2 63.06 2.05 -19.46
CA LYS A 2 61.95 1.22 -18.94
C LYS A 2 60.63 1.98 -19.17
N LYS A 3 59.71 1.39 -19.93
CA LYS A 3 58.34 1.92 -20.13
C LYS A 3 57.52 1.63 -18.87
N LEU A 4 57.08 2.68 -18.21
CA LEU A 4 56.12 2.62 -17.10
C LEU A 4 54.71 2.64 -17.71
N ILE A 5 53.98 1.53 -17.61
CA ILE A 5 52.56 1.47 -17.98
C ILE A 5 51.77 1.83 -16.73
N LEU A 6 51.15 3.01 -16.74
CA LEU A 6 50.27 3.48 -15.67
C LEU A 6 48.85 2.97 -15.95
N THR A 7 48.41 1.96 -15.20
CA THR A 7 47.02 1.49 -15.23
C THR A 7 46.20 2.40 -14.31
N ALA A 8 45.44 3.33 -14.87
CA ALA A 8 44.49 4.14 -14.11
C ALA A 8 43.25 3.29 -13.81
N ALA A 9 43.12 2.83 -12.57
CA ALA A 9 41.86 2.27 -12.06
C ALA A 9 40.93 3.44 -11.71
N LEU A 10 39.96 3.74 -12.58
CA LEU A 10 38.84 4.61 -12.24
C LEU A 10 37.87 3.82 -11.35
N LEU A 11 37.95 4.02 -10.03
CA LEU A 11 36.84 3.69 -9.12
C LEU A 11 35.73 4.72 -9.34
N SER A 12 34.74 4.40 -10.16
CA SER A 12 33.47 5.14 -10.18
C SER A 12 32.64 4.70 -8.97
N GLY A 13 32.77 5.43 -7.86
CA GLY A 13 31.82 5.33 -6.75
C GLY A 13 30.47 5.80 -7.25
N ILE A 14 29.51 4.89 -7.38
CA ILE A 14 28.11 5.23 -7.61
C ILE A 14 27.63 5.86 -6.30
N PRO A 15 27.20 7.14 -6.26
CA PRO A 15 26.47 7.62 -5.12
C PRO A 15 25.15 6.84 -5.09
N ALA A 16 24.99 5.95 -4.11
CA ALA A 16 23.67 5.47 -3.75
C ALA A 16 22.88 6.72 -3.34
N ALA A 17 21.90 7.11 -4.15
CA ALA A 17 20.97 8.15 -3.75
C ALA A 17 20.25 7.61 -2.50
N SER A 18 20.56 8.17 -1.33
CA SER A 18 19.75 7.98 -0.15
C SER A 18 18.45 8.75 -0.41
N ALA A 19 17.43 8.06 -0.92
CA ALA A 19 16.07 8.57 -0.82
C ALA A 19 15.78 8.70 0.68
N ASN A 20 15.62 9.93 1.16
CA ASN A 20 15.14 10.13 2.52
C ASN A 20 13.66 9.75 2.49
N ALA A 21 13.28 8.71 3.22
CA ALA A 21 11.90 8.36 3.42
C ALA A 21 11.13 9.57 3.98
N ALA A 22 10.14 10.10 3.25
CA ALA A 22 9.29 11.14 3.81
C ALA A 22 8.22 10.48 4.69
N VAL A 23 8.01 11.05 5.88
CA VAL A 23 6.84 10.70 6.69
C VAL A 23 5.70 11.59 6.22
N VAL A 24 4.70 10.99 5.58
CA VAL A 24 3.50 11.68 5.12
C VAL A 24 2.44 11.61 6.21
N THR A 25 1.67 12.67 6.39
CA THR A 25 0.52 12.67 7.31
C THR A 25 -0.72 12.25 6.54
N ALA A 26 -1.39 11.18 6.99
CA ALA A 26 -2.71 10.84 6.48
C ALA A 26 -3.70 11.98 6.77
N GLN A 27 -4.53 12.33 5.80
CA GLN A 27 -5.56 13.34 5.97
C GLN A 27 -6.90 12.66 6.21
N SER A 28 -7.74 13.25 7.06
CA SER A 28 -9.10 12.77 7.24
C SER A 28 -9.96 13.10 6.02
N GLY A 29 -10.84 12.17 5.63
CA GLY A 29 -11.87 12.40 4.62
C GLY A 29 -11.48 11.96 3.21
N ASN A 30 -12.33 12.31 2.26
CA ASN A 30 -12.41 11.61 0.98
C ASN A 30 -11.52 12.22 -0.11
N PRO A 31 -10.98 11.40 -1.03
CA PRO A 31 -10.60 11.85 -2.36
C PRO A 31 -11.77 12.53 -3.07
N THR A 32 -11.46 13.44 -3.99
CA THR A 32 -12.48 14.18 -4.76
C THR A 32 -13.47 13.22 -5.44
N GLY A 33 -14.76 13.39 -5.15
CA GLY A 33 -15.84 12.61 -5.76
C GLY A 33 -16.29 11.40 -4.95
N GLY A 34 -15.46 10.88 -4.03
CA GLY A 34 -15.78 9.73 -3.18
C GLY A 34 -16.33 10.11 -1.81
N ALA A 35 -16.92 9.13 -1.13
CA ALA A 35 -17.35 9.23 0.27
C ALA A 35 -16.95 7.99 1.07
N GLY A 36 -16.98 8.09 2.40
CA GLY A 36 -16.77 6.96 3.30
C GLY A 36 -15.32 6.62 3.66
N TYR A 37 -14.33 7.36 3.18
CA TYR A 37 -12.93 7.18 3.59
C TYR A 37 -12.62 7.91 4.90
N ASN A 38 -12.03 7.17 5.83
CA ASN A 38 -11.52 7.68 7.09
C ASN A 38 -10.20 8.41 6.87
N PHE A 39 -9.36 7.88 5.99
CA PHE A 39 -8.02 8.38 5.70
C PHE A 39 -7.77 8.45 4.20
N ASN A 40 -7.04 9.49 3.79
CA ASN A 40 -6.40 9.56 2.48
C ASN A 40 -4.89 9.77 2.62
N VAL A 41 -4.11 9.22 1.69
CA VAL A 41 -2.66 9.43 1.63
C VAL A 41 -2.14 9.33 0.19
N VAL A 42 -1.09 10.09 -0.11
CA VAL A 42 -0.32 9.97 -1.35
C VAL A 42 1.11 9.57 -0.97
N LEU A 43 1.60 8.47 -1.55
CA LEU A 43 2.91 7.90 -1.25
C LEU A 43 3.75 7.81 -2.53
N GLY A 44 4.95 8.35 -2.49
CA GLY A 44 6.01 8.08 -3.46
C GLY A 44 7.04 7.06 -2.94
N GLY A 45 8.04 6.77 -3.77
CA GLY A 45 9.10 5.84 -3.43
C GLY A 45 9.93 6.28 -2.22
N GLY A 46 9.91 5.45 -1.18
CA GLY A 46 10.50 5.67 0.13
C GLY A 46 9.54 6.29 1.15
N ASP A 47 8.35 6.73 0.77
CA ASP A 47 7.43 7.38 1.70
C ASP A 47 6.77 6.38 2.65
N GLN A 48 6.45 6.86 3.85
CA GLN A 48 5.73 6.09 4.87
C GLN A 48 4.72 6.94 5.63
N THR A 49 3.70 6.30 6.19
CA THR A 49 2.69 6.91 7.05
C THR A 49 2.24 5.94 8.13
N SER A 50 1.74 6.49 9.24
CA SER A 50 1.01 5.71 10.25
C SER A 50 -0.17 6.51 10.78
N PHE A 51 -1.23 5.81 11.14
CA PHE A 51 -2.44 6.39 11.73
C PHE A 51 -3.14 5.36 12.59
N GLN A 52 -4.05 5.83 13.43
CA GLN A 52 -4.90 5.00 14.28
C GLN A 52 -6.36 5.19 13.89
N GLY A 53 -7.11 4.09 13.95
CA GLY A 53 -8.55 4.10 13.71
C GLY A 53 -9.29 3.16 14.65
N THR A 54 -10.59 3.05 14.43
CA THR A 54 -11.49 2.24 15.25
C THR A 54 -12.44 1.48 14.35
N VAL A 55 -12.51 0.17 14.52
CA VAL A 55 -13.38 -0.71 13.74
C VAL A 55 -14.22 -1.59 14.67
N GLY A 56 -15.26 -2.21 14.13
CA GLY A 56 -15.99 -3.26 14.85
C GLY A 56 -15.16 -4.55 14.95
N SER A 57 -15.33 -5.30 16.05
CA SER A 57 -14.61 -6.55 16.32
C SER A 57 -14.79 -7.63 15.25
N TRP A 58 -15.91 -7.62 14.52
CA TRP A 58 -16.21 -8.50 13.38
C TRP A 58 -16.69 -7.70 12.16
N SER A 59 -16.21 -6.47 12.00
CA SER A 59 -16.66 -5.61 10.92
C SER A 59 -16.15 -5.99 9.54
N TRP A 60 -15.07 -6.79 9.44
CA TRP A 60 -14.58 -7.29 8.17
C TRP A 60 -15.34 -8.54 7.73
N ASN A 61 -15.65 -9.48 8.62
CA ASN A 61 -16.47 -10.65 8.28
C ASN A 61 -17.48 -10.92 9.40
N ASP A 62 -18.76 -10.89 9.06
CA ASP A 62 -19.83 -11.21 9.99
C ASP A 62 -20.68 -12.40 9.50
N SER A 63 -20.43 -13.56 10.10
CA SER A 63 -21.14 -14.81 9.78
C SER A 63 -22.65 -14.79 10.08
N THR A 64 -23.16 -13.76 10.77
CA THR A 64 -24.60 -13.60 11.02
C THR A 64 -25.36 -12.96 9.86
N ILE A 65 -24.66 -12.27 8.95
CA ILE A 65 -25.23 -11.75 7.70
C ILE A 65 -24.97 -12.72 6.55
N ALA A 66 -23.70 -13.01 6.27
CA ALA A 66 -23.22 -13.95 5.28
C ALA A 66 -21.71 -14.17 5.49
N GLU A 67 -21.24 -15.39 5.23
CA GLU A 67 -19.79 -15.65 5.16
C GLU A 67 -19.17 -14.87 3.99
N GLY A 68 -18.07 -14.17 4.25
CA GLY A 68 -17.38 -13.35 3.25
C GLY A 68 -17.91 -11.92 3.12
N GLU A 69 -18.85 -11.50 3.96
CA GLU A 69 -19.38 -10.12 3.97
C GLU A 69 -18.97 -9.35 5.22
N GLY A 70 -18.54 -8.11 5.00
CA GLY A 70 -18.22 -7.13 6.03
C GLY A 70 -19.23 -6.00 6.14
N TRP A 71 -19.16 -5.26 7.25
CA TRP A 71 -19.98 -4.08 7.52
C TRP A 71 -19.29 -2.79 7.07
N ARG A 72 -19.82 -2.14 6.04
CA ARG A 72 -19.24 -0.94 5.40
C ARG A 72 -18.95 0.18 6.38
N HIS A 73 -19.84 0.45 7.34
CA HIS A 73 -19.73 1.60 8.24
C HIS A 73 -19.03 1.29 9.57
N GLN A 74 -18.64 0.03 9.76
CA GLN A 74 -17.93 -0.45 10.94
C GLN A 74 -16.51 -0.89 10.58
N ALA A 75 -16.21 -1.00 9.29
CA ALA A 75 -14.87 -1.04 8.74
C ALA A 75 -14.37 0.38 8.48
N ASP A 76 -13.06 0.56 8.56
CA ASP A 76 -12.40 1.79 8.15
C ASP A 76 -11.93 1.66 6.70
N TRP A 77 -12.18 2.69 5.89
CA TRP A 77 -11.77 2.74 4.50
C TRP A 77 -10.63 3.74 4.33
N ILE A 78 -9.54 3.29 3.71
CA ILE A 78 -8.37 4.12 3.42
C ILE A 78 -8.21 4.24 1.92
N ALA A 79 -8.13 5.48 1.45
CA ALA A 79 -7.73 5.80 0.10
C ALA A 79 -6.22 6.05 0.09
N PHE A 80 -5.48 5.37 -0.79
CA PHE A 80 -4.08 5.70 -1.00
C PHE A 80 -3.72 5.74 -2.49
N THR A 81 -2.88 6.70 -2.85
CA THR A 81 -2.32 6.83 -4.20
C THR A 81 -0.83 6.54 -4.17
N LEU A 82 -0.38 5.61 -5.01
CA LEU A 82 1.04 5.40 -5.30
C LEU A 82 1.45 6.22 -6.52
N THR A 83 2.42 7.13 -6.35
CA THR A 83 2.85 8.01 -7.47
C THR A 83 3.74 7.29 -8.49
N GLU A 84 4.31 6.14 -8.11
CA GLU A 84 5.15 5.30 -8.96
C GLU A 84 4.98 3.81 -8.57
N PRO A 85 5.35 2.86 -9.46
CA PRO A 85 5.33 1.44 -9.11
C PRO A 85 6.19 1.15 -7.88
N SER A 86 5.59 0.51 -6.88
CA SER A 86 6.19 0.35 -5.55
C SER A 86 5.91 -1.02 -4.96
N TYR A 87 6.78 -1.45 -4.04
CA TYR A 87 6.42 -2.45 -3.04
C TYR A 87 5.69 -1.73 -1.90
N LEU A 88 4.39 -1.95 -1.79
CA LEU A 88 3.61 -1.48 -0.64
C LEU A 88 3.85 -2.42 0.54
N HIS A 89 4.25 -1.88 1.68
CA HIS A 89 4.30 -2.54 2.97
C HIS A 89 3.07 -2.11 3.77
N LEU A 90 2.34 -3.08 4.29
CA LEU A 90 1.17 -2.87 5.13
C LEU A 90 1.38 -3.58 6.46
N GLU A 91 1.31 -2.83 7.55
CA GLU A 91 1.20 -3.40 8.90
C GLU A 91 -0.07 -2.89 9.56
N ILE A 92 -0.80 -3.79 10.22
CA ILE A 92 -1.96 -3.43 11.04
C ILE A 92 -1.84 -4.18 12.36
N SER A 93 -2.00 -3.48 13.48
CA SER A 93 -1.86 -4.04 14.82
C SER A 93 -2.85 -3.39 15.78
N ARG A 94 -3.11 -4.07 16.91
CA ARG A 94 -3.83 -3.48 18.04
C ARG A 94 -3.13 -2.24 18.58
N VAL A 95 -3.91 -1.26 19.04
CA VAL A 95 -3.35 -0.16 19.83
C VAL A 95 -2.98 -0.66 21.23
N ASP A 96 -3.89 -1.38 21.89
CA ASP A 96 -3.68 -2.02 23.18
C ASP A 96 -3.97 -3.52 23.09
N GLU A 97 -2.97 -4.35 23.37
CA GLU A 97 -3.09 -5.81 23.27
C GLU A 97 -4.16 -6.43 24.18
N THR A 98 -4.50 -5.77 25.28
CA THR A 98 -5.48 -6.26 26.25
C THR A 98 -6.86 -5.67 26.00
N ALA A 99 -6.95 -4.36 25.79
CA ALA A 99 -8.23 -3.68 25.57
C ALA A 99 -8.80 -3.98 24.18
N ASP A 100 -7.94 -4.13 23.18
CA ASP A 100 -8.33 -4.44 21.80
C ASP A 100 -8.17 -5.94 21.50
N ALA A 101 -8.24 -6.82 22.50
CA ALA A 101 -8.03 -8.25 22.36
C ALA A 101 -9.02 -8.95 21.40
N LYS A 102 -10.16 -8.30 21.10
CA LYS A 102 -11.12 -8.74 20.08
C LYS A 102 -10.82 -8.24 18.67
N LEU A 103 -9.76 -7.48 18.47
CA LEU A 103 -9.29 -7.14 17.12
C LEU A 103 -8.41 -8.27 16.59
N PHE A 104 -8.89 -8.93 15.55
CA PHE A 104 -8.04 -9.67 14.63
C PHE A 104 -8.08 -8.89 13.31
N PRO A 105 -7.05 -8.07 13.01
CA PRO A 105 -7.11 -7.17 11.89
C PRO A 105 -7.10 -7.99 10.60
N SER A 106 -8.16 -7.81 9.81
CA SER A 106 -8.32 -8.32 8.46
C SER A 106 -8.55 -7.15 7.51
N TYR A 107 -8.33 -7.38 6.22
CA TYR A 107 -8.55 -6.33 5.24
C TYR A 107 -8.85 -6.86 3.84
N THR A 108 -9.43 -5.98 3.02
CA THR A 108 -9.59 -6.13 1.58
C THR A 108 -8.87 -4.99 0.86
N LEU A 109 -8.00 -5.33 -0.10
CA LEU A 109 -7.27 -4.41 -0.95
C LEU A 109 -7.91 -4.39 -2.34
N LEU A 110 -8.29 -3.18 -2.76
CA LEU A 110 -8.97 -2.90 -4.02
C LEU A 110 -8.20 -1.85 -4.82
N ARG A 111 -8.43 -1.81 -6.12
CA ARG A 111 -8.01 -0.72 -7.01
C ARG A 111 -9.14 0.30 -7.17
N PHE A 112 -8.74 1.55 -7.39
CA PHE A 112 -9.59 2.73 -7.55
C PHE A 112 -10.28 3.20 -6.26
N PHE A 113 -10.88 4.38 -6.35
CA PHE A 113 -11.71 4.95 -5.30
C PHE A 113 -13.18 4.87 -5.68
N ASN A 114 -14.05 4.73 -4.70
CA ASN A 114 -15.48 4.94 -4.92
C ASN A 114 -15.75 6.42 -5.28
N ASP A 115 -16.86 6.66 -5.95
CA ASP A 115 -17.32 7.99 -6.37
C ASP A 115 -18.79 8.27 -5.96
N THR A 116 -19.27 7.60 -4.91
CA THR A 116 -20.67 7.71 -4.46
C THR A 116 -20.80 7.68 -2.94
N THR A 117 -21.84 8.34 -2.42
CA THR A 117 -22.26 8.27 -1.01
C THR A 117 -23.25 7.15 -0.73
N ASP A 118 -23.87 6.62 -1.79
CA ASP A 118 -24.96 5.66 -1.69
C ASP A 118 -24.43 4.22 -1.75
N GLY A 119 -25.31 3.25 -1.50
CA GLY A 119 -25.00 1.83 -1.61
C GLY A 119 -25.33 1.02 -0.37
N PRO A 120 -25.02 -0.29 -0.39
CA PRO A 120 -25.35 -1.21 0.69
C PRO A 120 -24.56 -0.88 1.96
N HIS A 121 -25.07 -1.39 3.09
CA HIS A 121 -24.36 -1.34 4.37
C HIS A 121 -23.26 -2.40 4.50
N PHE A 122 -23.13 -3.27 3.52
CA PHE A 122 -22.23 -4.42 3.49
C PHE A 122 -21.29 -4.34 2.30
N PHE A 123 -20.20 -5.10 2.34
CA PHE A 123 -19.29 -5.27 1.21
C PHE A 123 -18.75 -6.70 1.16
N ASP A 124 -18.44 -7.17 -0.04
CA ASP A 124 -17.79 -8.47 -0.27
C ASP A 124 -16.30 -8.37 0.02
N ASN A 125 -15.77 -9.32 0.77
CA ASN A 125 -14.38 -9.30 1.20
C ASN A 125 -13.38 -9.72 0.13
N ASP A 126 -13.84 -10.48 -0.87
CA ASP A 126 -12.99 -11.16 -1.85
C ASP A 126 -13.45 -10.97 -3.32
N ALA A 127 -14.26 -9.95 -3.59
CA ALA A 127 -14.81 -9.66 -4.91
C ALA A 127 -14.72 -8.17 -5.27
N ASN A 128 -14.92 -7.86 -6.56
CA ASN A 128 -15.07 -6.49 -7.02
C ASN A 128 -16.26 -5.83 -6.32
N ILE A 129 -16.12 -4.56 -5.95
CA ILE A 129 -17.16 -3.83 -5.23
C ILE A 129 -17.62 -2.65 -6.07
N GLN A 130 -18.91 -2.64 -6.42
CA GLN A 130 -19.58 -1.46 -6.94
C GLN A 130 -20.72 -1.11 -5.98
N TRP A 131 -20.61 0.02 -5.28
CA TRP A 131 -21.59 0.39 -4.26
C TRP A 131 -22.97 0.70 -4.82
N THR A 132 -23.05 1.26 -6.03
CA THR A 132 -24.32 1.52 -6.70
C THR A 132 -24.13 1.34 -8.20
N ALA A 133 -25.14 0.78 -8.88
CA ALA A 133 -25.08 0.60 -10.32
C ALA A 133 -24.73 1.92 -11.04
N GLY A 134 -23.61 1.93 -11.77
CA GLY A 134 -23.11 3.10 -12.50
C GLY A 134 -22.08 3.94 -11.75
N SER A 135 -21.77 3.63 -10.48
CA SER A 135 -20.59 4.17 -9.79
C SER A 135 -19.31 3.51 -10.31
N VAL A 136 -18.15 4.01 -9.91
CA VAL A 136 -16.89 3.30 -10.10
C VAL A 136 -16.99 1.90 -9.46
N GLU A 137 -16.57 0.89 -10.21
CA GLU A 137 -16.31 -0.45 -9.68
C GLU A 137 -14.87 -0.49 -9.16
N MET A 138 -14.72 -0.77 -7.88
CA MET A 138 -13.42 -1.01 -7.27
C MET A 138 -13.02 -2.46 -7.54
N GLU A 139 -11.85 -2.65 -8.15
CA GLU A 139 -11.38 -3.97 -8.59
C GLU A 139 -10.68 -4.69 -7.44
N TYR A 140 -11.05 -5.94 -7.18
CA TYR A 140 -10.40 -6.74 -6.17
C TYR A 140 -8.96 -7.09 -6.53
N LEU A 141 -8.05 -6.93 -5.57
CA LEU A 141 -6.64 -7.29 -5.72
C LEU A 141 -6.23 -8.40 -4.74
N ALA A 142 -6.54 -8.23 -3.46
CA ALA A 142 -6.15 -9.17 -2.41
C ALA A 142 -7.02 -8.98 -1.17
N HIS A 143 -6.99 -9.95 -0.26
CA HIS A 143 -7.46 -9.79 1.10
C HIS A 143 -6.59 -10.61 2.06
N LEU A 144 -6.77 -10.38 3.35
CA LEU A 144 -6.24 -11.24 4.40
C LEU A 144 -7.36 -11.54 5.40
N ASP A 145 -7.72 -12.83 5.47
CA ASP A 145 -8.61 -13.38 6.49
C ASP A 145 -7.77 -13.81 7.70
N ASN A 146 -7.63 -12.92 8.68
CA ASN A 146 -6.94 -13.18 9.93
C ASN A 146 -7.93 -13.21 11.09
N SER A 147 -8.15 -14.39 11.67
CA SER A 147 -9.02 -14.59 12.83
C SER A 147 -8.26 -15.02 14.09
N THR A 148 -6.92 -14.87 14.10
CA THR A 148 -6.07 -15.46 15.16
C THR A 148 -4.99 -14.54 15.71
N SER A 149 -4.39 -13.68 14.89
CA SER A 149 -3.29 -12.79 15.28
C SER A 149 -3.77 -11.39 15.60
N GLY A 150 -3.19 -10.73 16.61
CA GLY A 150 -3.44 -9.32 16.93
C GLY A 150 -2.73 -8.33 15.99
N SER A 151 -1.91 -8.84 15.07
CA SER A 151 -1.19 -8.05 14.08
C SER A 151 -1.01 -8.80 12.76
N VAL A 152 -0.91 -8.05 11.67
CA VAL A 152 -0.61 -8.54 10.32
C VAL A 152 0.47 -7.68 9.66
N HIS A 153 1.28 -8.30 8.81
CA HIS A 153 2.32 -7.63 8.04
C HIS A 153 2.40 -8.26 6.64
N GLU A 154 2.10 -7.48 5.62
CA GLU A 154 1.95 -7.94 4.24
C GLU A 154 2.65 -6.98 3.28
N HIS A 155 3.01 -7.50 2.10
CA HIS A 155 3.66 -6.72 1.07
C HIS A 155 3.10 -7.01 -0.32
N TYR A 156 2.91 -5.95 -1.11
CA TYR A 156 2.32 -6.05 -2.43
C TYR A 156 3.15 -5.31 -3.46
N HIS A 157 3.42 -5.95 -4.60
CA HIS A 157 3.94 -5.27 -5.77
C HIS A 157 2.78 -4.62 -6.51
N LEU A 158 2.70 -3.29 -6.46
CA LEU A 158 1.61 -2.52 -7.06
C LEU A 158 2.15 -1.53 -8.09
N PRO A 159 1.50 -1.38 -9.26
CA PRO A 159 1.78 -0.27 -10.16
C PRO A 159 1.41 1.08 -9.52
N ALA A 160 1.83 2.18 -10.14
CA ALA A 160 1.30 3.50 -9.79
C ALA A 160 -0.22 3.54 -9.96
N GLY A 161 -0.92 4.26 -9.09
CA GLY A 161 -2.36 4.43 -9.17
C GLY A 161 -3.05 4.57 -7.82
N ASP A 162 -4.38 4.58 -7.87
CA ASP A 162 -5.27 4.74 -6.73
C ASP A 162 -5.75 3.38 -6.21
N TYR A 163 -5.80 3.24 -4.89
CA TYR A 163 -6.11 2.00 -4.20
C TYR A 163 -6.95 2.25 -2.95
N THR A 164 -7.87 1.34 -2.69
CA THR A 164 -8.71 1.35 -1.50
C THR A 164 -8.33 0.18 -0.60
N LEU A 165 -8.15 0.44 0.69
CA LEU A 165 -7.99 -0.58 1.72
C LEU A 165 -9.17 -0.51 2.68
N ALA A 166 -9.94 -1.59 2.80
CA ALA A 166 -10.98 -1.73 3.82
C ALA A 166 -10.41 -2.56 4.98
N ILE A 167 -10.26 -1.95 6.15
CA ILE A 167 -9.76 -2.59 7.38
C ILE A 167 -10.94 -2.89 8.31
N GLY A 168 -10.98 -4.07 8.89
CA GLY A 168 -11.95 -4.40 9.93
C GLY A 168 -11.46 -5.49 10.88
N GLY A 169 -12.25 -5.74 11.92
CA GLY A 169 -12.03 -6.87 12.82
C GLY A 169 -12.65 -8.15 12.26
N ASN A 170 -12.05 -9.28 12.61
CA ASN A 170 -12.50 -10.61 12.21
C ASN A 170 -12.51 -11.58 13.41
N ALA A 171 -12.98 -11.08 14.56
CA ALA A 171 -13.40 -11.95 15.65
C ALA A 171 -14.64 -12.75 15.25
N GLN A 172 -14.88 -13.83 15.98
CA GLN A 172 -16.14 -14.55 15.85
C GLN A 172 -17.32 -13.60 16.11
N SER A 173 -18.31 -13.60 15.21
CA SER A 173 -19.55 -12.84 15.39
C SER A 173 -20.29 -13.25 16.66
N GLU A 174 -20.69 -12.25 17.45
CA GLU A 174 -21.56 -12.39 18.61
C GLU A 174 -22.77 -11.44 18.46
N ALA A 175 -23.57 -11.28 19.51
CA ALA A 175 -24.76 -10.43 19.45
C ALA A 175 -24.47 -8.91 19.43
N VAL A 176 -23.31 -8.49 19.94
CA VAL A 176 -22.96 -7.06 20.09
C VAL A 176 -21.50 -6.84 19.70
N ALA A 177 -21.27 -6.11 18.62
CA ALA A 177 -19.93 -5.77 18.18
C ALA A 177 -19.27 -4.80 19.17
N GLU A 178 -17.97 -5.00 19.40
CA GLU A 178 -17.16 -4.09 20.20
C GLU A 178 -16.36 -3.18 19.27
N ASN A 179 -16.25 -1.90 19.63
CA ASN A 179 -15.32 -1.00 18.96
C ASN A 179 -13.91 -1.29 19.49
N VAL A 180 -13.01 -1.62 18.58
CA VAL A 180 -11.61 -1.96 18.86
C VAL A 180 -10.70 -1.08 18.03
N ASN A 181 -9.54 -0.72 18.59
CA ASN A 181 -8.64 0.24 18.00
C ASN A 181 -7.45 -0.44 17.34
N TYR A 182 -7.02 0.11 16.21
CA TYR A 182 -5.86 -0.35 15.47
C TYR A 182 -4.88 0.77 15.19
N THR A 183 -3.61 0.41 15.02
CA THR A 183 -2.60 1.22 14.33
C THR A 183 -2.35 0.59 12.98
N ALA A 184 -2.39 1.39 11.91
CA ALA A 184 -1.97 1.00 10.58
C ALA A 184 -0.70 1.76 10.18
N PHE A 185 0.19 1.06 9.50
CA PHE A 185 1.41 1.60 8.90
C PHE A 185 1.45 1.21 7.43
N LEU A 186 1.70 2.19 6.57
CA LEU A 186 1.89 2.01 5.14
C LEU A 186 3.25 2.57 4.75
N ALA A 187 4.04 1.83 3.98
CA ALA A 187 5.23 2.34 3.33
C ALA A 187 5.28 1.91 1.85
N ALA A 188 5.82 2.76 0.99
CA ALA A 188 5.99 2.47 -0.42
C ALA A 188 7.48 2.45 -0.75
N ASP A 189 8.03 1.29 -1.08
CA ASP A 189 9.41 1.17 -1.52
C ASP A 189 9.49 1.23 -3.05
N ALA A 190 10.29 2.16 -3.58
CA ALA A 190 10.44 2.34 -5.01
C ALA A 190 10.97 1.06 -5.68
N ILE A 191 10.34 0.65 -6.79
CA ILE A 191 10.89 -0.42 -7.61
C ILE A 191 12.00 0.17 -8.47
N THR A 192 13.24 0.07 -7.99
CA THR A 192 14.39 0.51 -8.78
C THR A 192 14.56 -0.42 -9.97
N VAL A 193 14.11 0.02 -11.15
CA VAL A 193 14.59 -0.56 -12.40
C VAL A 193 16.04 -0.09 -12.56
N PRO A 194 17.04 -0.99 -12.65
CA PRO A 194 18.39 -0.57 -12.94
C PRO A 194 18.39 0.14 -14.29
N GLU A 195 18.53 1.47 -14.29
CA GLU A 195 18.90 2.22 -15.49
C GLU A 195 20.13 1.52 -16.10
N PRO A 196 20.22 1.31 -17.43
CA PRO A 196 21.46 0.89 -18.04
C PRO A 196 22.50 1.94 -17.66
N SER A 197 23.40 1.57 -16.75
CA SER A 197 24.25 2.52 -16.05
C SER A 197 24.82 3.57 -17.00
N ALA A 198 24.85 4.84 -16.61
CA ALA A 198 25.53 5.88 -17.36
C ALA A 198 26.99 5.48 -17.70
N ALA A 199 27.59 4.57 -16.92
CA ALA A 199 28.87 3.92 -17.22
C ALA A 199 28.84 3.06 -18.50
N LEU A 200 27.79 2.28 -18.75
CA LEU A 200 27.60 1.51 -19.99
C LEU A 200 27.42 2.46 -21.19
N LEU A 201 26.62 3.51 -21.05
CA LEU A 201 26.45 4.55 -22.08
C LEU A 201 27.77 5.32 -22.35
N ALA A 202 28.52 5.66 -21.30
CA ALA A 202 29.82 6.31 -21.42
C ALA A 202 30.88 5.40 -22.03
N LEU A 203 30.87 4.09 -21.73
CA LEU A 203 31.76 3.10 -22.34
C LEU A 203 31.44 2.90 -23.83
N ILE A 204 30.16 2.85 -24.19
CA ILE A 204 29.73 2.79 -25.60
C ILE A 204 30.10 4.07 -26.34
N GLY A 205 29.89 5.24 -25.72
CA GLY A 205 30.31 6.54 -26.26
C GLY A 205 31.83 6.68 -26.44
N ALA A 206 32.62 6.24 -25.46
CA ALA A 206 34.08 6.26 -25.53
C ALA A 206 34.60 5.26 -26.58
N GLY A 207 34.01 4.06 -26.66
CA GLY A 207 34.35 3.05 -27.66
C GLY A 207 34.08 3.51 -29.09
N SER A 208 32.95 4.20 -29.31
CA SER A 208 32.60 4.76 -30.63
C SER A 208 33.50 5.94 -31.03
N LEU A 209 33.94 6.77 -30.08
CA LEU A 209 34.95 7.82 -30.33
C LEU A 209 36.34 7.25 -30.66
N LEU A 210 36.74 6.14 -30.03
CA LEU A 210 37.99 5.45 -30.32
C LEU A 210 37.99 4.75 -31.69
N LEU A 211 36.86 4.19 -32.11
CA LEU A 211 36.67 3.61 -33.44
C LEU A 211 36.70 4.68 -34.55
N ARG A 212 36.15 5.88 -34.29
CA ARG A 212 36.13 6.99 -35.24
C ARG A 212 37.51 7.59 -35.54
N ARG A 213 38.49 7.39 -34.66
CA ARG A 213 39.88 7.87 -34.84
C ARG A 213 40.77 6.95 -35.69
N ARG A 214 40.25 5.81 -36.17
CA ARG A 214 41.02 4.82 -36.96
C ARG A 214 40.74 4.86 -38.47
N HIS A 215 39.96 5.84 -38.93
CA HIS A 215 39.79 6.20 -40.34
C HIS A 215 40.29 7.63 -40.55
#